data_AF-A0A950HPV0-F1
#
_entry.id   AF-A0A950HPV0-F1
#
_cell.length_a   1.000
_cell.length_b   1.000
_cell.length_c   1.000
_cell.angle_alpha   90.00
_cell.angle_beta   90.00
_cell.angle_gamma   90.00
#
_symmetry.space_group_name_H-M   'P 1'
#
loop_
_entity.id
_entity.type
_entity.pdbx_description
1 polymer ?
#
loop_
_entity_poly.entity_id
_entity_poly.type
_entity_poly.pdbx_seq_one_letter_code
_entity_poly.pdbx_strand_id
1 'polypeptide(L)'
;MAYLGVDEHTAAVLDLDADTVTVLGRGALTVRRQGASTLFTPGTTVPIDELRAIAAGDEPAPGPSPAQHRAAETPQAPPSLSAEAQRLADVFNTGLGSRDVNAAVTAVLELEQAIVDRSADTEEMDGTEGPRATLRRMVTRLAELAELGARDPRQTLAPFVEALLELREHAREQGSWTLADTLRDRLTTAGIEVRDTPRGPLWLLTGSVAETRHGDISGQMGSGSAR
;
A
#
# COMPACT_ATOMS: atom_id res chain seq x y z
N MET A 1 -12.93 49.58 -15.61
CA MET A 1 -11.90 48.53 -15.78
C MET A 1 -12.36 47.32 -15.00
N ALA A 2 -12.44 46.16 -15.64
CA ALA A 2 -12.68 44.88 -14.98
C ALA A 2 -11.35 44.14 -14.88
N TYR A 3 -11.18 43.34 -13.83
CA TYR A 3 -9.97 42.56 -13.60
C TYR A 3 -10.36 41.14 -13.22
N LEU A 4 -9.59 40.20 -13.75
CA LEU A 4 -9.68 38.78 -13.46
C LEU A 4 -8.59 38.44 -12.45
N GLY A 5 -8.98 38.14 -11.22
CA GLY A 5 -8.11 37.65 -10.17
C GLY A 5 -8.06 36.13 -10.19
N VAL A 6 -6.86 35.57 -10.16
CA VAL A 6 -6.62 34.14 -10.04
C VAL A 6 -5.89 33.93 -8.72
N ASP A 7 -6.49 33.20 -7.79
CA ASP A 7 -5.88 32.91 -6.50
C ASP A 7 -4.66 31.98 -6.65
N GLU A 8 -3.85 31.89 -5.59
CA GLU A 8 -2.75 30.92 -5.53
C GLU A 8 -3.26 29.49 -5.77
N HIS A 9 -2.44 28.69 -6.46
CA HIS A 9 -2.79 27.32 -6.85
C HIS A 9 -4.12 27.20 -7.63
N THR A 10 -4.45 28.21 -8.45
CA THR A 10 -5.64 28.25 -9.30
C THR A 10 -5.26 28.45 -10.76
N ALA A 11 -5.94 27.76 -11.67
CA ALA A 11 -5.81 27.95 -13.11
C ALA A 11 -7.20 28.15 -13.73
N ALA A 12 -7.29 29.01 -14.73
CA ALA A 12 -8.48 29.15 -15.58
C ALA A 12 -8.13 28.63 -16.98
N VAL A 13 -8.77 27.55 -17.40
CA VAL A 13 -8.58 26.95 -18.73
C VAL A 13 -9.68 27.46 -19.64
N LEU A 14 -9.31 28.11 -20.73
CA LEU A 14 -10.24 28.58 -21.76
C LEU A 14 -10.24 27.58 -22.91
N ASP A 15 -11.35 26.89 -23.10
CA ASP A 15 -11.60 26.08 -24.28
C ASP A 15 -12.35 26.95 -25.29
N LEU A 16 -11.63 27.40 -26.33
CA LEU A 16 -12.18 28.29 -27.36
C LEU A 16 -13.05 27.55 -28.39
N ASP A 17 -12.87 26.24 -28.52
CA ASP A 17 -13.68 25.42 -29.42
C ASP A 17 -15.05 25.11 -28.78
N ALA A 18 -15.06 24.87 -27.47
CA ALA A 18 -16.28 24.68 -26.68
C ALA A 18 -16.89 25.99 -26.13
N ASP A 19 -16.19 27.12 -26.28
CA ASP A 19 -16.54 28.45 -25.75
C ASP A 19 -16.78 28.49 -24.23
N THR A 20 -15.93 27.79 -23.47
CA THR A 20 -16.06 27.67 -22.01
C THR A 20 -14.78 28.02 -21.27
N VAL A 21 -14.93 28.36 -19.99
CA VAL A 21 -13.86 28.53 -19.01
C VAL A 21 -14.07 27.58 -17.85
N THR A 22 -13.05 26.80 -17.53
CA THR A 22 -13.03 25.90 -16.37
C THR A 22 -12.04 26.38 -15.32
N VAL A 23 -12.47 26.45 -14.06
CA VAL A 23 -11.60 26.75 -12.93
C VAL A 23 -11.00 25.47 -12.38
N LEU A 24 -9.68 25.36 -12.38
CA LEU A 24 -8.92 24.23 -11.84
C LEU A 24 -8.07 24.68 -10.65
N GLY A 25 -7.76 23.75 -9.75
CA GLY A 25 -6.90 24.02 -8.59
C GLY A 25 -7.65 24.07 -7.26
N ARG A 26 -7.11 24.82 -6.28
CA ARG A 26 -7.63 24.90 -4.91
C ARG A 26 -8.21 26.26 -4.52
N GLY A 27 -7.74 27.33 -5.15
CA GLY A 27 -8.28 28.68 -4.95
C GLY A 27 -9.38 29.00 -5.97
N ALA A 28 -9.84 30.24 -5.99
CA ALA A 28 -10.96 30.66 -6.82
C ALA A 28 -10.53 31.62 -7.94
N LEU A 29 -11.36 31.66 -8.99
CA LEU A 29 -11.29 32.68 -10.02
C LEU A 29 -12.27 33.80 -9.63
N THR A 30 -11.81 35.04 -9.59
CA THR A 30 -12.64 36.20 -9.24
C THR A 30 -12.72 37.18 -10.40
N VAL A 31 -13.93 37.51 -10.85
CA VAL A 31 -14.16 38.63 -11.78
C VAL A 31 -14.62 39.82 -10.95
N ARG A 32 -13.88 40.93 -10.99
CA ARG A 32 -14.24 42.14 -10.23
C ARG A 32 -14.35 43.37 -11.11
N ARG A 33 -15.43 44.12 -10.93
CA ARG A 33 -15.75 45.37 -11.67
C ARG A 33 -16.52 46.32 -10.77
N GLN A 34 -16.07 47.59 -10.67
CA GLN A 34 -16.73 48.66 -9.91
C GLN A 34 -17.13 48.29 -8.46
N GLY A 35 -16.37 47.41 -7.81
CA GLY A 35 -16.64 46.98 -6.42
C GLY A 35 -17.51 45.72 -6.29
N ALA A 36 -18.15 45.26 -7.36
CA ALA A 36 -18.83 43.96 -7.42
C ALA A 36 -17.84 42.86 -7.81
N SER A 37 -17.90 41.72 -7.12
CA SER A 37 -17.02 40.56 -7.34
C SER A 37 -17.87 39.31 -7.50
N THR A 38 -17.65 38.57 -8.59
CA THR A 38 -18.22 37.23 -8.81
C THR A 38 -17.11 36.21 -8.64
N LEU A 39 -17.38 35.18 -7.82
CA LEU A 39 -16.43 34.13 -7.47
C LEU A 39 -16.81 32.82 -8.19
N PHE A 40 -15.83 32.17 -8.80
CA PHE A 40 -15.97 30.84 -9.39
C PHE A 40 -15.05 29.87 -8.66
N THR A 41 -15.62 28.82 -8.07
CA THR A 41 -14.90 27.80 -7.28
C THR A 41 -14.27 26.73 -8.18
N PRO A 42 -13.25 25.99 -7.70
CA PRO A 42 -12.69 24.86 -8.45
C PRO A 42 -13.75 23.88 -8.96
N GLY A 43 -13.55 23.38 -10.18
CA GLY A 43 -14.46 22.47 -10.89
C GLY A 43 -15.61 23.17 -11.62
N THR A 44 -15.80 24.48 -11.42
CA THR A 44 -16.82 25.23 -12.13
C THR A 44 -16.43 25.42 -13.59
N THR A 45 -17.35 25.09 -14.50
CA THR A 45 -17.24 25.40 -15.94
C THR A 45 -18.38 26.32 -16.34
N VAL A 46 -18.05 27.47 -16.92
CA VAL A 46 -19.01 28.47 -17.38
C VAL A 46 -18.70 28.90 -18.81
N PRO A 47 -19.69 29.35 -19.59
CA PRO A 47 -19.45 29.93 -20.92
C PRO A 47 -18.54 31.18 -20.84
N ILE A 48 -17.70 31.38 -21.85
CA ILE A 48 -16.85 32.59 -21.95
C ILE A 48 -17.72 33.85 -22.02
N ASP A 49 -18.87 33.78 -22.68
CA ASP A 49 -19.83 34.89 -22.76
C ASP A 49 -20.42 35.30 -21.41
N GLU A 50 -20.60 34.35 -20.48
CA GLU A 50 -21.05 34.67 -19.12
C GLU A 50 -19.98 35.46 -18.36
N LEU A 51 -18.72 35.03 -18.47
CA LEU A 51 -17.55 35.73 -17.93
C LEU A 51 -17.42 37.14 -18.55
N ARG A 52 -17.67 37.27 -19.85
CA ARG A 52 -17.66 38.54 -20.58
C ARG A 52 -18.79 39.46 -20.13
N ALA A 53 -20.00 38.95 -19.92
CA ALA A 53 -21.15 39.72 -19.44
C ALA A 53 -20.89 40.29 -18.03
N ILE A 54 -20.35 39.47 -17.13
CA ILE A 54 -19.97 39.90 -15.77
C ILE A 54 -18.85 40.95 -15.82
N ALA A 55 -17.85 40.77 -16.69
CA ALA A 55 -16.79 41.77 -16.91
C ALA A 55 -17.29 43.05 -17.61
N ALA A 56 -18.37 42.97 -18.40
CA ALA A 56 -19.04 44.10 -19.02
C ALA A 56 -19.98 44.83 -18.05
N GLY A 57 -20.42 44.16 -16.98
CA GLY A 57 -21.30 44.69 -15.94
C GLY A 57 -22.79 44.52 -16.21
N ASP A 58 -23.16 43.59 -17.08
CA ASP A 58 -24.56 43.18 -17.20
C ASP A 58 -24.91 42.29 -16.00
N GLU A 59 -26.07 42.57 -15.37
CA GLU A 59 -26.63 41.60 -14.42
C GLU A 59 -27.00 40.33 -15.18
N PRO A 60 -26.64 39.13 -14.66
CA PRO A 60 -27.04 37.90 -15.31
C PRO A 60 -28.56 37.84 -15.34
N ALA A 61 -29.14 37.79 -16.53
CA ALA A 61 -30.55 37.47 -16.68
C ALA A 61 -30.83 36.14 -15.97
N PRO A 62 -31.99 35.96 -15.30
CA PRO A 62 -32.34 34.70 -14.66
C PRO A 62 -32.61 33.64 -15.74
N GLY A 63 -31.53 33.01 -16.23
CA GLY A 63 -31.54 31.81 -17.05
C GLY A 63 -31.71 30.56 -16.18
N PRO A 64 -32.21 29.45 -16.76
CA PRO A 64 -32.77 28.34 -16.00
C PRO A 64 -31.73 27.72 -15.06
N SER A 65 -32.18 27.49 -13.83
CA SER A 65 -31.50 26.77 -12.75
C SER A 65 -30.65 25.60 -13.29
N PRO A 66 -29.35 25.50 -12.98
CA PRO A 66 -28.53 24.34 -13.33
C PRO A 66 -28.81 23.21 -12.33
N ALA A 67 -30.06 22.78 -12.26
CA ALA A 67 -30.38 21.44 -11.83
C ALA A 67 -30.53 20.64 -13.12
N GLN A 68 -29.63 19.67 -13.35
CA GLN A 68 -29.63 18.69 -14.44
C GLN A 68 -28.81 19.07 -15.69
N HIS A 69 -27.50 19.26 -15.53
CA HIS A 69 -26.58 18.69 -16.50
C HIS A 69 -25.85 17.53 -15.83
N ARG A 70 -26.20 16.33 -16.33
CA ARG A 70 -25.52 15.03 -16.25
C ARG A 70 -24.17 15.11 -15.52
N ALA A 71 -24.04 14.34 -14.43
CA ALA A 71 -22.77 14.02 -13.78
C ALA A 71 -21.74 13.65 -14.85
N ALA A 72 -20.99 14.64 -15.32
CA ALA A 72 -19.81 14.44 -16.13
C ALA A 72 -18.80 13.89 -15.13
N GLU A 73 -18.35 12.67 -15.37
CA GLU A 73 -17.17 12.10 -14.73
C GLU A 73 -16.05 13.14 -14.83
N THR A 74 -15.74 13.76 -13.70
CA THR A 74 -14.58 14.63 -13.56
C THR A 74 -13.35 13.83 -13.98
N PRO A 75 -12.53 14.30 -14.94
CA PRO A 75 -11.22 13.72 -15.18
C PRO A 75 -10.45 13.73 -13.85
N GLN A 76 -10.22 12.56 -13.29
CA GLN A 76 -9.57 12.39 -12.01
C GLN A 76 -8.15 12.95 -12.13
N ALA A 77 -7.84 14.04 -11.42
CA ALA A 77 -6.47 14.49 -11.26
C ALA A 77 -5.63 13.28 -10.78
N PRO A 78 -4.38 13.12 -11.26
CA PRO A 78 -3.54 12.02 -10.80
C PRO A 78 -3.50 12.03 -9.27
N PRO A 79 -3.61 10.86 -8.62
CA PRO A 79 -3.70 10.78 -7.17
C PRO A 79 -2.48 11.48 -6.54
N SER A 80 -2.73 12.30 -5.52
CA SER A 80 -1.64 12.91 -4.75
C SER A 80 -0.78 11.82 -4.09
N LEU A 81 0.50 12.08 -3.88
CA LEU A 81 1.38 11.13 -3.19
C LEU A 81 0.83 10.72 -1.82
N SER A 82 0.13 11.62 -1.12
CA SER A 82 -0.55 11.32 0.14
C SER A 82 -1.75 10.38 -0.04
N ALA A 83 -2.56 10.55 -1.09
CA ALA A 83 -3.67 9.65 -1.39
C ALA A 83 -3.15 8.26 -1.79
N GLU A 84 -2.06 8.22 -2.56
CA GLU A 84 -1.38 6.99 -2.94
C GLU A 84 -0.79 6.26 -1.72
N ALA A 85 -0.12 6.99 -0.82
CA ALA A 85 0.37 6.43 0.44
C ALA A 85 -0.76 5.85 1.31
N GLN A 86 -1.92 6.50 1.36
CA GLN A 86 -3.07 5.98 2.09
C GLN A 86 -3.62 4.71 1.45
N ARG A 87 -3.77 4.70 0.12
CA ARG A 87 -4.22 3.52 -0.63
C ARG A 87 -3.30 2.32 -0.37
N LEU A 88 -1.98 2.52 -0.46
CA LEU A 88 -0.99 1.48 -0.22
C LEU A 88 -0.98 1.04 1.26
N ALA A 89 -1.26 1.95 2.20
CA ALA A 89 -1.47 1.58 3.61
C ALA A 89 -2.68 0.68 3.81
N ASP A 90 -3.77 0.90 3.08
CA ASP A 90 -4.96 0.06 3.16
C ASP A 90 -4.72 -1.33 2.53
N VAL A 91 -4.00 -1.38 1.40
CA VAL A 91 -3.55 -2.65 0.78
C VAL A 91 -2.64 -3.41 1.75
N PHE A 92 -1.66 -2.73 2.34
CA PHE A 92 -0.77 -3.31 3.34
C PHE A 92 -1.54 -3.90 4.53
N ASN A 93 -2.46 -3.13 5.11
CA ASN A 93 -3.28 -3.57 6.24
C ASN A 93 -4.16 -4.78 5.90
N THR A 94 -4.73 -4.79 4.69
CA THR A 94 -5.55 -5.89 4.18
C THR A 94 -4.72 -7.15 3.95
N GLY A 95 -3.51 -7.00 3.39
CA GLY A 95 -2.54 -8.08 3.23
C GLY A 95 -2.16 -8.70 4.57
N LEU A 96 -1.81 -7.88 5.56
CA LEU A 96 -1.52 -8.36 6.91
C LEU A 96 -2.72 -9.06 7.56
N GLY A 97 -3.93 -8.50 7.42
CA GLY A 97 -5.16 -9.11 7.94
C GLY A 97 -5.47 -10.47 7.32
N SER A 98 -5.14 -10.63 6.03
CA SER A 98 -5.37 -11.87 5.27
C SER A 98 -4.19 -12.84 5.30
N ARG A 99 -3.11 -12.52 6.05
CA ARG A 99 -1.82 -13.24 6.06
C ARG A 99 -1.14 -13.33 4.69
N ASP A 100 -1.44 -12.41 3.80
CA ASP A 100 -0.73 -12.24 2.53
C ASP A 100 0.45 -11.28 2.74
N VAL A 101 1.59 -11.84 3.15
CA VAL A 101 2.84 -11.09 3.37
C VAL A 101 3.39 -10.53 2.06
N ASN A 102 3.15 -11.20 0.93
CA ASN A 102 3.63 -10.74 -0.37
C ASN A 102 2.90 -9.45 -0.77
N ALA A 103 1.58 -9.40 -0.66
CA ALA A 103 0.81 -8.17 -0.92
C ALA A 103 1.24 -7.01 -0.02
N ALA A 104 1.55 -7.28 1.25
CA ALA A 104 2.04 -6.26 2.17
C ALA A 104 3.43 -5.73 1.78
N VAL A 105 4.36 -6.61 1.41
CA VAL A 105 5.70 -6.21 0.96
C VAL A 105 5.63 -5.45 -0.37
N THR A 106 4.79 -5.88 -1.31
CA THR A 106 4.55 -5.16 -2.57
C THR A 106 4.09 -3.73 -2.30
N ALA A 107 3.13 -3.52 -1.41
CA ALA A 107 2.65 -2.18 -1.07
C ALA A 107 3.74 -1.28 -0.46
N VAL A 108 4.67 -1.84 0.32
CA VAL A 108 5.83 -1.11 0.87
C VAL A 108 6.77 -0.66 -0.25
N LEU A 109 7.11 -1.55 -1.17
CA LEU A 109 8.01 -1.26 -2.29
C LEU A 109 7.38 -0.26 -3.27
N GLU A 110 6.08 -0.37 -3.53
CA GLU A 110 5.34 0.59 -4.36
C GLU A 110 5.31 1.99 -3.74
N LEU A 111 5.18 2.10 -2.41
CA LEU A 111 5.22 3.39 -1.73
C LEU A 111 6.63 4.00 -1.76
N GLU A 112 7.66 3.18 -1.59
CA GLU A 112 9.05 3.62 -1.71
C GLU A 112 9.34 4.16 -3.12
N GLN A 113 8.93 3.43 -4.16
CA GLN A 113 9.05 3.88 -5.55
C GLN A 113 8.28 5.18 -5.81
N ALA A 114 7.04 5.30 -5.34
CA ALA A 114 6.24 6.53 -5.51
C ALA A 114 6.89 7.75 -4.85
N ILE A 115 7.55 7.57 -3.70
CA ILE A 115 8.32 8.63 -3.03
C ILE A 115 9.55 9.01 -3.86
N VAL A 116 10.27 8.02 -4.41
CA VAL A 116 11.45 8.23 -5.26
C VAL A 116 11.06 9.00 -6.53
N ASP A 117 10.04 8.54 -7.25
CA ASP A 117 9.57 9.14 -8.49
C ASP A 117 9.20 10.62 -8.29
N ARG A 118 8.46 10.93 -7.22
CA ARG A 118 8.06 12.30 -6.90
C ARG A 118 9.24 13.18 -6.45
N SER A 119 10.24 12.59 -5.80
CA SER A 119 11.42 13.33 -5.35
C SER A 119 12.37 13.74 -6.49
N ALA A 120 12.30 13.04 -7.62
CA ALA A 120 13.09 13.36 -8.81
C ALA A 120 12.55 14.57 -9.60
N ASP A 121 11.28 14.93 -9.45
CA ASP A 121 10.61 16.01 -10.21
C ASP A 121 10.83 17.44 -9.63
N THR A 122 11.65 17.58 -8.58
CA THR A 122 12.27 18.84 -8.06
C THR A 122 11.47 20.15 -7.88
N GLU A 123 10.13 20.17 -7.88
CA GLU A 123 9.35 21.37 -7.51
C GLU A 123 8.60 21.27 -6.16
N GLU A 124 8.57 20.10 -5.51
CA GLU A 124 7.72 19.84 -4.33
C GLU A 124 8.55 19.29 -3.14
N MET A 125 9.23 20.17 -2.41
CA MET A 125 10.10 19.76 -1.29
C MET A 125 9.32 19.42 0.00
N ASP A 126 8.02 19.74 0.09
CA ASP A 126 7.21 19.61 1.31
C ASP A 126 6.18 18.44 1.29
N GLY A 127 6.14 17.65 0.21
CA GLY A 127 5.12 16.59 0.01
C GLY A 127 5.48 15.18 0.49
N THR A 128 6.73 14.91 0.88
CA THR A 128 7.23 13.53 1.07
C THR A 128 7.29 13.05 2.51
N GLU A 129 7.16 13.92 3.51
CA GLU A 129 7.34 13.52 4.93
C GLU A 129 6.20 12.60 5.41
N GLY A 130 4.95 12.91 5.08
CA GLY A 130 3.79 12.06 5.42
C GLY A 130 3.88 10.64 4.82
N PRO A 131 4.14 10.50 3.51
CA PRO A 131 4.41 9.22 2.86
C PRO A 131 5.59 8.46 3.48
N ARG A 132 6.72 9.13 3.76
CA ARG A 132 7.87 8.49 4.44
C ARG A 132 7.53 8.00 5.83
N ALA A 133 6.78 8.76 6.62
CA ALA A 133 6.29 8.32 7.93
C ALA A 133 5.38 7.09 7.81
N THR A 134 4.56 7.02 6.76
CA THR A 134 3.71 5.86 6.46
C THR A 134 4.54 4.63 6.13
N LEU A 135 5.55 4.77 5.26
CA LEU A 135 6.50 3.71 4.91
C LEU A 135 7.22 3.17 6.16
N ARG A 136 7.75 4.05 7.02
CA ARG A 136 8.41 3.65 8.28
C ARG A 136 7.47 2.82 9.16
N ARG A 137 6.20 3.22 9.31
CA ARG A 137 5.21 2.45 10.08
C ARG A 137 4.95 1.06 9.50
N MET A 138 4.82 0.94 8.18
CA MET A 138 4.63 -0.36 7.52
C MET A 138 5.83 -1.27 7.78
N VAL A 139 7.06 -0.76 7.63
CA VAL A 139 8.29 -1.51 7.87
C VAL A 139 8.40 -1.96 9.32
N THR A 140 8.11 -1.10 10.29
CA THR A 140 8.08 -1.47 11.72
C THR A 140 7.09 -2.61 11.98
N ARG A 141 5.90 -2.55 11.39
CA ARG A 141 4.88 -3.58 11.58
C ARG A 141 5.23 -4.91 10.90
N LEU A 142 5.94 -4.88 9.77
CA LEU A 142 6.52 -6.10 9.19
C LEU A 142 7.60 -6.68 10.10
N ALA A 143 8.44 -5.85 10.71
CA ALA A 143 9.45 -6.30 11.65
C ALA A 143 8.83 -6.98 12.87
N GLU A 144 7.76 -6.42 13.45
CA GLU A 144 7.00 -7.04 14.55
C GLU A 144 6.45 -8.42 14.17
N LEU A 145 5.93 -8.57 12.95
CA LEU A 145 5.48 -9.88 12.44
C LEU A 145 6.63 -10.85 12.18
N ALA A 146 7.76 -10.33 11.67
CA ALA A 146 8.95 -11.11 11.45
C ALA A 146 9.54 -11.63 12.77
N GLU A 147 9.51 -10.85 13.86
CA GLU A 147 9.93 -11.30 15.19
C GLU A 147 9.08 -12.47 15.70
N LEU A 148 7.77 -12.44 15.46
CA LEU A 148 6.88 -13.56 15.78
C LEU A 148 7.20 -14.79 14.93
N GLY A 149 7.45 -14.61 13.64
CA GLY A 149 7.79 -15.68 12.70
C GLY A 149 9.21 -16.24 12.84
N ALA A 150 10.14 -15.45 13.38
CA ALA A 150 11.55 -15.82 13.55
C ALA A 150 11.79 -16.69 14.78
N ARG A 151 10.79 -16.88 15.65
CA ARG A 151 10.88 -17.84 16.75
C ARG A 151 11.08 -19.23 16.18
N ASP A 152 12.05 -19.98 16.71
CA ASP A 152 12.27 -21.37 16.30
C ASP A 152 10.98 -22.17 16.55
N PRO A 153 10.32 -22.69 15.48
CA PRO A 153 9.11 -23.48 15.64
C PRO A 153 9.31 -24.67 16.57
N ARG A 154 10.54 -25.18 16.68
CA ARG A 154 10.86 -26.28 17.60
C ARG A 154 10.66 -25.88 19.05
N GLN A 155 11.02 -24.66 19.44
CA GLN A 155 10.82 -24.19 20.82
C GLN A 155 9.33 -24.06 21.16
N THR A 156 8.51 -23.67 20.19
CA THR A 156 7.07 -23.55 20.39
C THR A 156 6.40 -24.92 20.49
N LEU A 157 6.85 -25.89 19.69
CA LEU A 157 6.26 -27.22 19.62
C LEU A 157 6.80 -28.18 20.69
N ALA A 158 8.03 -27.96 21.19
CA ALA A 158 8.69 -28.81 22.18
C ALA A 158 7.80 -29.31 23.32
N PRO A 159 7.13 -28.45 24.11
CA PRO A 159 6.34 -28.93 25.24
C PRO A 159 5.18 -29.85 24.83
N PHE A 160 4.61 -29.64 23.65
CA PHE A 160 3.52 -30.48 23.13
C PHE A 160 4.05 -31.82 22.60
N VAL A 161 5.17 -31.79 21.89
CA VAL A 161 5.80 -33.00 21.34
C VAL A 161 6.35 -33.87 22.47
N GLU A 162 7.01 -33.28 23.45
CA GLU A 162 7.53 -33.97 24.64
C GLU A 162 6.40 -34.66 25.42
N ALA A 163 5.28 -33.97 25.68
CA ALA A 163 4.12 -34.59 26.34
C ALA A 163 3.53 -35.77 25.55
N LEU A 164 3.48 -35.70 24.22
CA LEU A 164 3.01 -36.81 23.37
C LEU A 164 4.00 -37.99 23.36
N LEU A 165 5.31 -37.72 23.41
CA LEU A 165 6.34 -38.74 23.53
C LEU A 165 6.28 -39.43 24.89
N GLU A 166 6.09 -38.68 25.97
CA GLU A 166 5.89 -39.24 27.31
C GLU A 166 4.66 -40.14 27.38
N LEU A 167 3.53 -39.70 26.79
CA LEU A 167 2.32 -40.51 26.71
C LEU A 167 2.54 -41.80 25.90
N ARG A 168 3.33 -41.71 24.82
CA ARG A 168 3.70 -42.88 24.01
C ARG A 168 4.51 -43.88 24.83
N GLU A 169 5.47 -43.43 25.62
CA GLU A 169 6.26 -44.32 26.48
C GLU A 169 5.40 -44.95 27.58
N HIS A 170 4.51 -44.19 28.23
CA HIS A 170 3.54 -44.76 29.20
C HIS A 170 2.65 -45.83 28.56
N ALA A 171 2.20 -45.63 27.31
CA ALA A 171 1.43 -46.63 26.58
C ALA A 171 2.24 -47.91 26.33
N ARG A 172 3.53 -47.80 26.01
CA ARG A 172 4.44 -48.95 25.85
C ARG A 172 4.64 -49.71 27.17
N GLU A 173 4.86 -48.99 28.26
CA GLU A 173 5.03 -49.58 29.61
C GLU A 173 3.78 -50.36 30.05
N GLN A 174 2.60 -49.87 29.68
CA GLN A 174 1.32 -50.54 29.94
C GLN A 174 0.99 -51.66 28.93
N GLY A 175 1.86 -51.93 27.95
CA GLY A 175 1.64 -52.93 26.90
C GLY A 175 0.60 -52.54 25.85
N SER A 176 0.18 -51.28 25.81
CA SER A 176 -0.78 -50.73 24.84
C SER A 176 -0.07 -50.33 23.53
N TRP A 177 0.43 -51.32 22.79
CA TRP A 177 1.20 -51.11 21.56
C TRP A 177 0.41 -50.35 20.49
N THR A 178 -0.89 -50.62 20.37
CA THR A 178 -1.77 -49.96 19.40
C THR A 178 -1.88 -48.45 19.63
N LEU A 179 -1.94 -48.01 20.89
CA LEU A 179 -1.95 -46.59 21.25
C LEU A 179 -0.59 -45.94 20.97
N ALA A 180 0.50 -46.62 21.32
CA ALA A 180 1.85 -46.13 21.06
C ALA A 180 2.12 -45.92 19.55
N ASP A 181 1.71 -46.88 18.72
CA ASP A 181 1.81 -46.77 17.26
C ASP A 181 0.92 -45.66 16.72
N THR A 182 -0.32 -45.54 17.21
CA THR A 182 -1.22 -44.44 16.82
C THR A 182 -0.60 -43.07 17.12
N LEU A 183 0.03 -42.90 18.28
CA LEU A 183 0.71 -41.65 18.65
C LEU A 183 1.90 -41.35 17.72
N ARG A 184 2.70 -42.37 17.37
CA ARG A 184 3.81 -42.24 16.42
C ARG A 184 3.33 -41.80 15.03
N ASP A 185 2.25 -42.41 14.54
CA ASP A 185 1.70 -42.10 13.22
C ASP A 185 1.11 -40.68 13.18
N ARG A 186 0.48 -40.23 14.28
CA ARG A 186 -0.02 -38.86 14.41
C ARG A 186 1.11 -37.83 14.40
N LEU A 187 2.20 -38.09 15.13
CA LEU A 187 3.39 -37.22 15.10
C LEU A 187 3.97 -37.16 13.68
N THR A 188 4.09 -38.31 13.01
CA THR A 188 4.63 -38.40 11.65
C THR A 188 3.73 -37.66 10.64
N THR A 189 2.41 -37.82 10.76
CA THR A 189 1.41 -37.11 9.93
C THR A 189 1.47 -35.60 10.14
N ALA A 190 1.82 -35.15 11.35
CA ALA A 190 2.01 -33.74 11.68
C ALA A 190 3.38 -33.18 11.22
N GLY A 191 4.19 -33.98 10.49
CA GLY A 191 5.52 -33.58 10.03
C GLY A 191 6.57 -33.59 11.14
N ILE A 192 6.39 -34.42 12.18
CA ILE A 192 7.34 -34.62 13.26
C ILE A 192 7.94 -36.01 13.15
N GLU A 193 9.20 -36.09 12.73
CA GLU A 193 9.95 -37.34 12.73
C GLU A 193 10.57 -37.58 14.11
N VAL A 194 10.31 -38.75 14.70
CA VAL A 194 10.90 -39.16 15.98
C VAL A 194 12.01 -40.17 15.72
N ARG A 195 13.21 -39.88 16.22
CA ARG A 195 14.39 -40.74 16.20
C ARG A 195 14.75 -41.15 17.62
N ASP A 196 14.61 -42.43 17.93
CA ASP A 196 15.05 -42.93 19.22
C ASP A 196 16.59 -42.89 19.28
N THR A 197 17.13 -42.32 20.35
CA THR A 197 18.57 -42.35 20.61
C THR A 197 18.85 -42.87 22.03
N PRO A 198 20.08 -43.33 22.32
CA PRO A 198 20.46 -43.75 23.66
C PRO A 198 20.33 -42.66 24.74
N ARG A 199 20.20 -41.38 24.34
CA ARG A 199 20.00 -40.24 25.25
C ARG A 199 18.53 -39.79 25.33
N GLY A 200 17.61 -40.53 24.71
CA GLY A 200 16.19 -40.20 24.61
C GLY A 200 15.74 -39.94 23.15
N PRO A 201 14.42 -39.80 22.92
CA PRO A 201 13.88 -39.53 21.60
C PRO A 201 14.24 -38.11 21.13
N LEU A 202 14.92 -38.01 19.99
CA LEU A 202 15.11 -36.76 19.26
C LEU A 202 13.98 -36.59 18.26
N TRP A 203 13.51 -35.36 18.03
CA TRP A 203 12.48 -35.11 17.01
C TRP A 203 12.87 -33.97 16.06
N LEU A 204 12.41 -34.08 14.81
CA LEU A 204 12.72 -33.16 13.72
C LEU A 204 11.43 -32.72 13.02
N LEU A 205 11.37 -31.46 12.61
CA LEU A 205 10.27 -30.93 11.79
C LEU A 205 10.60 -31.12 10.30
N THR A 206 9.83 -31.95 9.62
CA THR A 206 9.90 -32.11 8.16
C THR A 206 9.15 -30.95 7.51
N GLY A 207 9.89 -29.94 7.02
CA GLY A 207 9.32 -28.80 6.28
C GLY A 207 9.76 -27.40 6.71
N SER A 208 10.75 -27.26 7.60
CA SER A 208 11.34 -25.93 7.85
C SER A 208 12.01 -25.40 6.59
N VAL A 209 11.51 -24.28 6.07
CA VAL A 209 11.97 -23.58 4.85
C VAL A 209 13.43 -23.08 4.96
N ALA A 210 14.13 -23.31 6.06
CA ALA A 210 15.52 -22.92 6.27
C ALA A 210 16.55 -23.59 5.34
N GLU A 211 16.14 -24.54 4.50
CA GLU A 211 17.05 -25.25 3.56
C GLU A 211 16.75 -24.99 2.08
N THR A 212 16.10 -23.87 1.74
CA THR A 212 16.08 -23.39 0.34
C THR A 212 17.36 -22.60 0.05
N ARG A 213 18.42 -23.36 -0.25
CA ARG A 213 19.52 -23.05 -1.18
C ARG A 213 19.90 -21.56 -1.31
N HIS A 214 20.84 -21.13 -0.46
CA HIS A 214 21.81 -20.11 -0.85
C HIS A 214 22.75 -20.72 -1.91
N GLY A 215 22.23 -20.93 -3.12
CA GLY A 215 22.97 -21.45 -4.26
C GLY A 215 23.60 -20.29 -5.02
N ASP A 216 24.92 -20.14 -4.86
CA ASP A 216 25.87 -19.65 -5.85
C ASP A 216 25.43 -18.50 -6.78
N ILE A 217 25.64 -17.27 -6.31
CA ILE A 217 26.02 -16.13 -7.16
C ILE A 217 27.39 -15.62 -6.72
N SER A 218 28.41 -16.47 -6.86
CA SER A 218 29.81 -16.06 -6.86
C SER A 218 30.60 -17.02 -7.73
N GLY A 219 30.90 -16.60 -8.96
CA GLY A 219 31.80 -17.36 -9.81
C GLY A 219 31.71 -17.13 -11.32
N GLN A 220 31.57 -15.89 -11.80
CA GLN A 220 31.97 -15.60 -13.18
C GLN A 220 32.52 -14.17 -13.35
N MET A 221 33.61 -13.88 -12.66
CA MET A 221 34.60 -12.92 -13.15
C MET A 221 35.90 -13.69 -13.44
N GLY A 222 36.36 -13.60 -14.69
CA GLY A 222 37.72 -14.03 -15.05
C GLY A 222 37.80 -15.04 -16.19
N SER A 223 37.75 -14.55 -17.42
CA SER A 223 38.56 -15.12 -18.50
C SER A 223 38.80 -14.03 -19.55
N GLY A 224 39.76 -13.15 -19.26
CA GLY A 224 40.50 -12.46 -20.30
C GLY A 224 41.24 -13.51 -21.13
N SER A 225 40.95 -13.59 -22.41
CA SER A 225 41.73 -14.36 -23.37
C SER A 225 42.47 -13.40 -24.27
N ALA A 226 43.79 -13.50 -24.22
CA ALA A 226 44.73 -12.81 -25.07
C ALA A 226 44.50 -13.13 -26.55
N ARG A 227 44.54 -12.10 -27.38
CA ARG A 227 45.21 -12.09 -28.69
C ARG A 227 45.37 -10.66 -29.18
#